data_AF-A0A920VBV7-F1
#
_entry.id   AF-A0A920VBV7-F1
#
_cell.length_a   1.000
_cell.length_b   1.000
_cell.length_c   1.000
_cell.angle_alpha   90.00
_cell.angle_beta   90.00
_cell.angle_gamma   90.00
#
_symmetry.space_group_name_H-M   'P 1'
#
loop_
_entity.id
_entity.type
_entity.pdbx_description
1 polymer ?
#
loop_
_entity_poly.entity_id
_entity_poly.type
_entity_poly.pdbx_seq_one_letter_code
_entity_poly.pdbx_strand_id
1 'polypeptide(L)'
;MRTLGGIEYSASEQTFADTLYASLIGPSLQVGSQVEIQPFRFRQKMGSTDVGDVSWAVPTAGFSTATWVPGTPSHSLGGGCREWDDIGHKGMMLAAKVIALTGDELFRDRGLIRSARAEFIKNRGVYFDYQALLGDREPPLDYRK
;
A
#
# COMPACT_ATOMS: atom_id res chain seq x y z
N MET A 1 -1.69 3.14 15.47
CA MET A 1 -1.77 2.17 14.35
C MET A 1 -1.86 0.70 14.79
N ARG A 2 -1.01 0.21 15.71
CA ARG A 2 -1.03 -1.21 16.13
C ARG A 2 -2.32 -1.69 16.82
N THR A 3 -3.16 -0.75 17.25
CA THR A 3 -4.43 -1.03 17.93
C THR A 3 -5.55 -1.47 17.00
N LEU A 4 -5.43 -1.25 15.68
CA LEU A 4 -6.48 -1.60 14.72
C LEU A 4 -6.47 -3.08 14.31
N GLY A 5 -5.38 -3.82 14.58
CA GLY A 5 -5.25 -5.22 14.17
C GLY A 5 -5.24 -5.41 12.65
N GLY A 6 -5.61 -6.62 12.22
CA GLY A 6 -5.90 -6.95 10.82
C GLY A 6 -7.40 -7.11 10.56
N ILE A 7 -7.75 -7.86 9.50
CA ILE A 7 -9.15 -8.14 9.16
C ILE A 7 -9.54 -9.57 9.51
N GLU A 8 -10.73 -9.75 10.08
CA GLU A 8 -11.29 -11.06 10.35
C GLU A 8 -12.23 -11.48 9.23
N TYR A 9 -12.21 -12.77 8.90
CA TYR A 9 -13.09 -13.37 7.90
C TYR A 9 -14.29 -14.03 8.57
N SER A 10 -15.46 -13.81 7.99
CA SER A 10 -16.65 -14.61 8.25
C SER A 10 -16.45 -16.05 7.75
N ALA A 11 -17.28 -16.98 8.22
CA ALA A 11 -17.22 -18.37 7.79
C ALA A 11 -17.29 -18.52 6.25
N SER A 12 -18.12 -17.72 5.58
CA SER A 12 -18.23 -17.73 4.12
C SER A 12 -16.99 -17.17 3.41
N GLU A 13 -16.36 -16.13 3.97
CA GLU A 13 -15.12 -15.58 3.42
C GLU A 13 -13.95 -16.53 3.63
N GLN A 14 -13.92 -17.23 4.77
CA GLN A 14 -12.90 -18.24 5.04
C GLN A 14 -12.99 -19.39 4.05
N THR A 15 -14.18 -19.95 3.82
CA THR A 15 -14.38 -21.01 2.81
C THR A 15 -13.99 -20.55 1.41
N PHE A 16 -14.32 -19.31 1.06
CA PHE A 16 -13.91 -18.72 -0.22
C PHE A 16 -12.38 -18.58 -0.30
N ALA A 17 -11.74 -18.06 0.75
CA ALA A 17 -10.29 -17.89 0.83
C ALA A 17 -9.56 -19.23 0.70
N ASP A 18 -10.01 -20.26 1.40
CA ASP A 18 -9.42 -21.61 1.35
C ASP A 18 -9.54 -22.22 -0.05
N THR A 19 -10.70 -22.04 -0.69
CA THR A 19 -10.95 -22.52 -2.07
C THR A 19 -10.04 -21.83 -3.07
N LEU A 20 -9.93 -20.49 -3.00
CA LEU A 20 -9.06 -19.74 -3.88
C LEU A 20 -7.59 -20.10 -3.64
N TYR A 21 -7.19 -20.19 -2.37
CA TYR A 21 -5.81 -20.49 -1.97
C TYR A 21 -5.34 -21.83 -2.51
N ALA A 22 -6.20 -22.85 -2.51
CA ALA A 22 -5.90 -24.17 -3.09
C ALA A 22 -5.61 -24.12 -4.60
N SER A 23 -6.08 -23.09 -5.31
CA SER A 23 -5.80 -22.89 -6.74
C SER A 23 -4.51 -22.10 -7.01
N LEU A 24 -3.90 -21.49 -5.99
CA LEU A 24 -2.70 -20.67 -6.15
C LEU A 24 -1.45 -21.52 -6.33
N ILE A 25 -0.59 -21.10 -7.27
CA ILE A 25 0.70 -21.73 -7.51
C ILE A 25 1.79 -20.94 -6.76
N GLY A 26 2.38 -21.57 -5.75
CA GLY A 26 3.46 -20.97 -4.95
C GLY A 26 3.04 -19.69 -4.19
N PRO A 27 1.98 -19.73 -3.36
CA PRO A 27 1.52 -18.56 -2.63
C PRO A 27 2.61 -18.00 -1.70
N SER A 28 2.77 -16.68 -1.71
CA SER A 28 3.81 -15.98 -0.95
C SER A 28 3.47 -15.73 0.52
N LEU A 29 2.20 -15.86 0.88
CA LEU A 29 1.63 -15.67 2.22
C LEU A 29 0.55 -16.72 2.43
N GLN A 30 0.23 -17.05 3.68
CA GLN A 30 -0.81 -18.02 4.02
C GLN A 30 -2.13 -17.34 4.39
N VAL A 31 -3.25 -17.99 4.09
CA VAL A 31 -4.55 -17.62 4.68
C VAL A 31 -4.44 -17.70 6.21
N GLY A 32 -4.98 -16.71 6.89
CA GLY A 32 -4.79 -16.46 8.32
C GLY A 32 -3.89 -15.25 8.57
N SER A 33 -2.91 -14.98 7.70
CA SER A 33 -1.99 -13.84 7.89
C SER A 33 -2.66 -12.46 7.79
N GLN A 34 -3.89 -12.37 7.29
CA GLN A 34 -4.66 -11.13 7.19
C GLN A 34 -4.98 -10.47 8.54
N VAL A 35 -4.89 -11.20 9.66
CA VAL A 35 -5.09 -10.65 11.02
C VAL A 35 -3.79 -10.09 11.62
N GLU A 36 -2.64 -10.42 11.02
CA GLU A 36 -1.33 -10.12 11.59
C GLU A 36 -0.80 -8.75 11.14
N ILE A 37 -0.21 -8.02 12.09
CA ILE A 37 0.56 -6.81 11.78
C ILE A 37 2.01 -7.20 11.57
N GLN A 38 2.45 -7.18 10.31
CA GLN A 38 3.84 -7.46 9.95
C GLN A 38 4.79 -6.36 10.48
N PRO A 39 6.04 -6.71 10.86
CA PRO A 39 7.00 -5.73 11.33
C PRO A 39 7.37 -4.73 10.22
N PHE A 40 7.60 -3.48 10.61
CA PHE A 40 8.09 -2.45 9.68
C PHE A 40 9.47 -2.84 9.14
N ARG A 41 9.66 -2.71 7.83
CA ARG A 41 10.93 -2.97 7.15
C ARG A 41 11.14 -1.97 6.04
N PHE A 42 12.36 -1.47 5.89
CA PHE A 42 12.78 -0.78 4.68
C PHE A 42 12.85 -1.81 3.54
N ARG A 43 12.01 -1.62 2.53
CA ARG A 43 11.96 -2.47 1.35
C ARG A 43 11.95 -1.59 0.12
N GLN A 44 12.94 -1.77 -0.74
CA GLN A 44 12.87 -1.25 -2.10
C GLN A 44 11.97 -2.17 -2.91
N LYS A 45 10.82 -1.65 -3.36
CA LYS A 45 9.93 -2.35 -4.28
C LYS A 45 10.22 -1.89 -5.72
N MET A 46 10.05 -2.78 -6.69
CA MET A 46 10.18 -2.47 -8.13
C MET A 46 8.82 -2.21 -8.79
N GLY A 47 7.87 -1.63 -8.04
CA GLY A 47 6.56 -1.29 -8.59
C GLY A 47 6.65 -0.05 -9.46
N SER A 48 5.95 -0.03 -10.60
CA SER A 48 5.79 1.17 -11.42
C SER A 48 4.66 2.03 -10.83
N THR A 49 5.00 3.14 -10.16
CA THR A 49 4.04 4.03 -9.51
C THR A 49 4.53 5.47 -9.53
N ASP A 50 3.59 6.39 -9.78
CA ASP A 50 3.73 7.85 -9.65
C ASP A 50 4.10 8.32 -8.24
N VAL A 51 3.78 7.54 -7.19
CA VAL A 51 4.21 7.81 -5.81
C VAL A 51 5.74 7.86 -5.69
N GLY A 52 6.47 7.17 -6.59
CA GLY A 52 7.93 7.26 -6.67
C GLY A 52 8.41 8.70 -6.88
N ASP A 53 7.79 9.43 -7.80
CA ASP A 53 8.11 10.83 -8.07
C ASP A 53 7.75 11.74 -6.87
N VAL A 54 6.57 11.53 -6.28
CA VAL A 54 6.13 12.27 -5.09
C VAL A 54 7.10 12.06 -3.92
N SER A 55 7.63 10.85 -3.77
CA SER A 55 8.58 10.50 -2.71
C SER A 55 9.91 11.23 -2.80
N TRP A 56 10.28 11.76 -3.97
CA TRP A 56 11.44 12.64 -4.12
C TRP A 56 11.16 14.09 -3.74
N ALA A 57 9.90 14.52 -3.73
CA ALA A 57 9.52 15.89 -3.38
C ALA A 57 9.19 16.05 -1.88
N VAL A 58 8.51 15.08 -1.28
CA VAL A 58 8.00 15.14 0.10
C VAL A 58 8.23 13.83 0.88
N PRO A 59 8.37 13.89 2.22
CA PRO A 59 8.46 12.68 3.04
C PRO A 59 7.26 11.77 2.78
N THR A 60 7.53 10.54 2.35
CA THR A 60 6.49 9.61 1.91
C THR A 60 6.68 8.26 2.61
N ALA A 61 5.58 7.73 3.14
CA ALA A 61 5.53 6.39 3.72
C ALA A 61 4.32 5.65 3.14
N GLY A 62 4.49 4.36 2.90
CA GLY A 62 3.45 3.47 2.40
C GLY A 62 3.22 2.30 3.35
N PHE A 63 2.01 1.77 3.33
CA PHE A 63 1.67 0.52 3.99
C PHE A 63 0.82 -0.34 3.06
N SER A 64 0.65 -1.61 3.42
CA SER A 64 -0.25 -2.53 2.73
C SER A 64 -1.17 -3.19 3.74
N THR A 65 -2.40 -3.45 3.34
CA THR A 65 -3.40 -4.21 4.11
C THR A 65 -4.00 -5.29 3.22
N ALA A 66 -4.60 -6.32 3.82
CA ALA A 66 -5.23 -7.40 3.08
C ALA A 66 -6.55 -6.92 2.46
N THR A 67 -6.53 -6.53 1.19
CA THR A 67 -7.75 -6.22 0.39
C THR A 67 -8.16 -7.36 -0.53
N TRP A 68 -7.42 -8.47 -0.50
CA TRP A 68 -7.69 -9.73 -1.19
C TRP A 68 -7.10 -10.87 -0.36
N VAL A 69 -7.36 -12.11 -0.74
CA VAL A 69 -6.90 -13.28 0.03
C VAL A 69 -5.37 -13.33 0.04
N PRO A 70 -4.71 -13.47 1.21
CA PRO A 70 -3.25 -13.55 1.28
C PRO A 70 -2.69 -14.66 0.39
N GLY A 71 -1.61 -14.33 -0.33
CA GLY A 71 -0.94 -15.25 -1.25
C GLY A 71 -1.36 -15.06 -2.71
N THR A 72 -2.51 -14.43 -2.99
CA THR A 72 -2.94 -14.11 -4.35
C THR A 72 -1.95 -13.14 -5.04
N PRO A 73 -1.36 -13.51 -6.19
CA PRO A 73 -0.44 -12.64 -6.91
C PRO A 73 -1.15 -11.39 -7.47
N SER A 74 -0.50 -10.23 -7.40
CA SER A 74 -0.98 -9.01 -8.05
C SER A 74 -1.03 -9.19 -9.58
N HIS A 75 -1.98 -8.54 -10.24
CA HIS A 75 -2.23 -8.65 -11.69
C HIS A 75 -2.58 -10.06 -12.18
N SER A 76 -3.09 -10.92 -11.29
CA SER A 76 -3.61 -12.23 -11.67
C SER A 76 -5.13 -12.25 -11.73
N LEU A 77 -5.68 -13.06 -12.62
CA LEU A 77 -7.11 -13.35 -12.74
C LEU A 77 -7.69 -14.06 -11.50
N GLY A 78 -6.83 -14.54 -10.59
CA GLY A 78 -7.24 -15.18 -9.33
C GLY A 78 -8.00 -14.25 -8.39
N GLY A 79 -7.94 -12.94 -8.61
CA GLY A 79 -8.75 -11.97 -7.87
C GLY A 79 -10.20 -11.92 -8.35
N GLY A 80 -11.02 -12.89 -7.97
CA GLY A 80 -12.42 -12.96 -8.36
C GLY A 80 -13.29 -11.86 -7.73
N CYS A 81 -14.42 -11.51 -8.35
CA CYS A 81 -15.33 -10.42 -7.92
C CYS A 81 -15.67 -10.43 -6.42
N ARG A 82 -15.77 -11.62 -5.79
CA ARG A 82 -16.04 -11.75 -4.34
C ARG A 82 -14.93 -11.21 -3.44
N GLU A 83 -13.67 -11.21 -3.88
CA GLU A 83 -12.59 -10.56 -3.14
C GLU A 83 -12.76 -9.05 -3.12
N TRP A 84 -13.27 -8.46 -4.20
CA TRP A 84 -13.42 -7.02 -4.35
C TRP A 84 -14.62 -6.46 -3.57
N ASP A 85 -15.65 -7.28 -3.35
CA ASP A 85 -16.81 -6.92 -2.55
C ASP A 85 -16.51 -7.05 -1.05
N ASP A 86 -16.65 -8.20 -0.39
CA ASP A 86 -16.63 -8.23 1.10
C ASP A 86 -15.23 -8.03 1.70
N ILE A 87 -14.28 -8.91 1.35
CA ILE A 87 -12.89 -8.87 1.87
C ILE A 87 -12.21 -7.54 1.51
N GLY A 88 -12.40 -7.09 0.28
CA GLY A 88 -11.85 -5.85 -0.26
C GLY A 88 -12.38 -4.64 0.48
N HIS A 89 -13.69 -4.55 0.74
CA HIS A 89 -14.25 -3.45 1.51
C HIS A 89 -13.75 -3.44 2.96
N LYS A 90 -13.61 -4.60 3.61
CA LYS A 90 -13.03 -4.69 4.97
C LYS A 90 -11.58 -4.21 4.99
N GLY A 91 -10.76 -4.67 4.05
CA GLY A 91 -9.38 -4.24 3.88
C GLY A 91 -9.28 -2.73 3.62
N MET A 92 -10.11 -2.22 2.72
CA MET A 92 -10.19 -0.79 2.37
C MET A 92 -10.57 0.05 3.59
N MET A 93 -11.58 -0.36 4.36
CA MET A 93 -12.00 0.35 5.57
C MET A 93 -10.91 0.35 6.64
N LEU A 94 -10.17 -0.75 6.79
CA LEU A 94 -8.99 -0.78 7.66
C LEU A 94 -7.92 0.21 7.19
N ALA A 95 -7.61 0.24 5.88
CA ALA A 95 -6.68 1.21 5.32
C ALA A 95 -7.11 2.65 5.57
N ALA A 96 -8.38 2.98 5.34
CA ALA A 96 -8.92 4.32 5.58
C ALA A 96 -8.75 4.75 7.05
N LYS A 97 -9.05 3.85 8.00
CA LYS A 97 -8.85 4.11 9.44
C LYS A 97 -7.38 4.33 9.78
N VAL A 98 -6.47 3.52 9.22
CA VAL A 98 -5.02 3.69 9.42
C VAL A 98 -4.56 5.04 8.91
N ILE A 99 -4.94 5.44 7.69
CA ILE A 99 -4.58 6.75 7.11
C ILE A 99 -5.13 7.89 7.98
N ALA A 100 -6.40 7.81 8.40
CA ALA A 100 -7.04 8.84 9.20
C ALA A 100 -6.34 9.02 10.57
N LEU A 101 -6.06 7.92 11.28
CA LEU A 101 -5.35 7.97 12.57
C LEU A 101 -3.90 8.45 12.40
N THR A 102 -3.25 8.09 11.29
CA THR A 102 -1.90 8.59 10.96
C THR A 102 -1.93 10.10 10.77
N GLY A 103 -2.88 10.61 10.00
CA GLY A 103 -3.06 12.04 9.79
C GLY A 103 -3.30 12.77 11.11
N ASP A 104 -4.23 12.28 11.92
CA ASP A 104 -4.53 12.83 13.25
C ASP A 104 -3.28 12.88 14.16
N GLU A 105 -2.48 11.82 14.20
CA GLU A 105 -1.22 11.79 14.96
C GLU A 105 -0.21 12.84 14.46
N LEU A 106 -0.04 12.97 13.14
CA LEU A 106 0.83 13.97 12.54
C LEU A 106 0.35 15.41 12.81
N PHE A 107 -0.96 15.65 12.79
CA PHE A 107 -1.51 16.98 13.08
C PHE A 107 -1.34 17.36 14.56
N ARG A 108 -1.44 16.39 15.47
CA ARG A 108 -1.24 16.58 16.91
C ARG A 108 0.24 16.80 17.27
N ASP A 109 1.17 16.15 16.58
CA ASP A 109 2.60 16.26 16.85
C ASP A 109 3.38 16.89 15.67
N ARG A 110 3.53 18.22 15.73
CA ARG A 110 4.33 18.98 14.77
C ARG A 110 5.83 18.65 14.86
N GLY A 111 6.29 18.07 15.97
CA GLY A 111 7.66 17.58 16.16
C GLY A 111 7.97 16.40 15.25
N LEU A 112 7.05 15.44 15.14
CA LEU A 112 7.19 14.32 14.20
C LEU A 112 7.34 14.80 12.75
N ILE A 113 6.55 15.79 12.34
CA ILE A 113 6.67 16.37 10.98
C ILE A 113 8.05 16.98 10.76
N ARG A 114 8.57 17.73 11.75
CA ARG A 114 9.91 18.35 11.65
C ARG A 114 11.00 17.28 11.56
N SER A 115 10.93 16.24 12.39
CA SER A 115 11.87 15.13 12.39
C SER A 115 11.86 14.37 11.06
N ALA A 116 10.68 14.03 10.55
CA ALA A 116 10.52 13.36 9.25
C ALA A 116 11.09 14.20 8.10
N ARG A 117 10.86 15.52 8.12
CA ARG A 117 11.41 16.43 7.10
C ARG A 117 12.92 16.58 7.20
N ALA A 118 13.48 16.60 8.40
CA ALA A 118 14.94 16.65 8.61
C ALA A 118 15.61 15.36 8.11
N GLU A 119 15.06 14.19 8.45
CA GLU A 119 15.53 12.90 7.94
C GLU A 119 15.47 12.85 6.40
N PHE A 120 14.34 13.27 5.84
CA PHE A 120 14.14 13.30 4.39
C PHE A 120 15.17 14.16 3.66
N ILE A 121 15.42 15.38 4.12
CA ILE A 121 16.43 16.28 3.54
C ILE A 121 17.83 15.69 3.66
N LYS A 122 18.15 15.06 4.81
CA LYS A 122 19.43 14.39 5.03
C LYS A 122 19.66 13.24 4.04
N ASN A 123 18.65 12.40 3.82
CA ASN A 123 18.76 11.23 2.95
C ASN A 123 18.76 11.60 1.45
N ARG A 124 17.97 12.61 1.05
CA ARG A 124 17.87 13.08 -0.33
C ARG A 124 19.05 13.94 -0.76
N GLY A 125 19.60 14.71 0.18
CA GLY A 125 20.61 15.74 -0.06
C GLY A 125 20.00 17.13 -0.15
N VAL A 126 20.69 18.11 0.44
CA VAL A 126 20.23 19.51 0.57
C VAL A 126 20.18 20.27 -0.77
N TYR A 127 20.92 19.80 -1.78
CA TYR A 127 20.99 20.41 -3.11
C TYR A 127 20.21 19.64 -4.18
N PHE A 128 19.42 18.64 -3.77
CA PHE A 128 18.63 17.85 -4.71
C PHE A 128 17.48 18.70 -5.25
N ASP A 129 17.46 18.89 -6.57
CA ASP A 129 16.37 19.49 -7.31
C ASP A 129 15.65 18.40 -8.11
N TYR A 130 14.34 18.28 -7.89
CA TYR A 130 13.56 17.22 -8.52
C TYR A 130 13.25 17.60 -9.96
N GLN A 131 13.54 16.70 -10.90
CA GLN A 131 13.08 16.79 -12.28
C GLN A 131 12.41 15.47 -12.67
N ALA A 132 11.22 15.58 -13.27
CA ALA A 132 10.51 14.43 -13.78
C ALA A 132 11.35 13.77 -14.89
N LEU A 133 11.40 12.43 -14.90
CA LEU A 133 12.14 11.69 -15.92
C LEU A 133 11.66 11.99 -17.35
N LEU A 134 10.37 12.36 -17.47
CA LEU A 134 9.76 12.73 -18.74
C LEU A 134 10.23 14.11 -19.26
N GLY A 135 10.67 15.00 -18.36
CA GLY A 135 10.90 16.41 -18.64
C GLY A 135 9.65 17.12 -19.19
N ASP A 136 9.86 18.20 -19.93
CA ASP A 136 8.80 19.00 -20.57
C ASP A 136 8.49 18.54 -22.01
N ARG A 137 8.64 17.24 -22.30
CA ARG A 137 8.43 16.73 -23.65
C ARG A 137 6.94 16.70 -24.02
N GLU A 138 6.65 17.01 -25.28
CA GLU A 138 5.31 16.83 -25.84
C GLU A 138 4.87 15.35 -25.79
N PRO A 139 3.57 15.06 -25.61
CA PRO A 139 3.06 13.71 -25.70
C PRO A 139 3.47 13.06 -27.02
N PRO A 140 3.95 11.80 -27.01
CA PRO A 140 4.41 11.14 -28.23
C PRO A 140 3.27 10.91 -29.24
N LEU A 141 2.01 10.94 -28.78
CA LEU A 141 0.81 10.74 -29.58
C LEU A 141 -0.30 11.69 -29.13
N ASP A 142 -1.05 12.23 -30.09
CA ASP A 142 -2.27 12.98 -29.87
C ASP A 142 -3.47 12.02 -29.90
N TYR A 143 -3.92 11.56 -28.73
CA TYR A 143 -5.04 10.62 -28.61
C TYR A 143 -6.42 11.25 -28.92
N ARG A 144 -6.48 12.52 -29.36
CA ARG A 144 -7.72 13.27 -29.63
C ARG A 144 -7.91 13.64 -31.10
N LYS A 145 -7.05 13.14 -32.01
CA LYS A 145 -7.20 13.26 -33.46
C LYS A 145 -7.55 11.93 -34.10
#